data_AF-A0AAV0B511-F1
#
_entry.id   AF-A0AAV0B511-F1
#
_cell.length_a   1.000
_cell.length_b   1.000
_cell.length_c   1.000
_cell.angle_alpha   90.00
_cell.angle_beta   90.00
_cell.angle_gamma   90.00
#
_symmetry.space_group_name_H-M   'P 1'
#
loop_
_entity.id
_entity.type
_entity.pdbx_description
1 polymer ?
#
loop_
_entity_poly.entity_id
_entity_poly.type
_entity_poly.pdbx_seq_one_letter_code
_entity_poly.pdbx_strand_id
1 'polypeptide(L)'
;MIIRTGNPKLGPNLLSGKEFWSRYHPMEQLITKDPKDSLKTLDLLLDHCNDQNFGDDINQIAKLDFVLINASALLVLGSSGKNYKQGIELARESLRSGRAREAIEKFKDKSLTVLSNS
;
A
#
# COMPACT_ATOMS: atom_id res chain seq x y z
N MET A 1 7.45 4.00 -11.61
CA MET A 1 6.90 4.83 -12.69
C MET A 1 5.43 4.47 -12.88
N ILE A 2 4.50 5.38 -12.59
CA ILE A 2 3.07 5.18 -12.88
C ILE A 2 2.78 5.87 -14.22
N ILE A 3 2.41 5.11 -15.24
CA ILE A 3 1.95 5.66 -16.52
C ILE A 3 0.42 5.64 -16.49
N ARG A 4 -0.21 6.82 -16.53
CA ARG A 4 -1.67 6.92 -16.64
C ARG A 4 -2.07 6.90 -18.11
N THR A 5 -2.67 5.80 -18.57
CA THR A 5 -3.24 5.69 -19.92
C THR A 5 -4.64 6.32 -19.96
N GLY A 6 -4.71 7.64 -19.82
CA GLY A 6 -5.95 8.41 -19.92
C GLY A 6 -5.72 9.71 -20.71
N ASN A 7 -6.55 9.92 -21.73
CA ASN A 7 -6.49 11.00 -22.74
C ASN A 7 -5.09 11.20 -23.38
N PRO A 8 -4.86 10.74 -24.62
CA PRO A 8 -3.54 10.75 -25.27
C PRO A 8 -2.91 12.14 -25.45
N LYS A 9 -3.65 13.23 -25.17
CA LYS A 9 -3.19 14.61 -25.29
C LYS A 9 -2.37 15.14 -24.11
N LEU A 10 -2.30 14.43 -22.97
CA LEU A 10 -1.68 14.97 -21.75
C LEU A 10 -0.27 14.43 -21.43
N GLY A 11 0.28 13.50 -22.22
CA GLY A 11 1.60 12.92 -21.98
C GLY A 11 1.72 12.14 -20.67
N PRO A 12 2.85 11.45 -20.42
CA PRO A 12 3.08 10.79 -19.14
C PRO A 12 3.34 11.83 -18.05
N ASN A 13 2.42 11.96 -17.09
CA ASN A 13 2.71 12.66 -15.84
C ASN A 13 3.60 11.76 -14.98
N LEU A 14 4.89 12.09 -14.91
CA LEU A 14 5.83 11.41 -14.03
C LEU A 14 5.60 11.86 -12.59
N LEU A 15 5.19 10.94 -11.72
CA LEU A 15 5.04 11.19 -10.30
C LEU A 15 6.36 10.93 -9.57
N SER A 16 6.79 11.88 -8.74
CA SER A 16 7.92 11.73 -7.83
C SER A 16 7.45 11.46 -6.40
N GLY A 17 8.17 10.62 -5.65
CA GLY A 17 7.91 10.41 -4.23
C GLY A 17 7.95 11.72 -3.41
N LYS A 18 8.74 12.72 -3.86
CA LYS A 18 8.82 14.06 -3.24
C LYS A 18 7.49 14.82 -3.24
N GLU A 19 6.55 14.45 -4.09
CA GLU A 19 5.21 15.08 -4.14
C GLU A 19 4.29 14.59 -3.01
N PHE A 20 4.63 13.45 -2.41
CA PHE A 20 3.85 12.77 -1.37
C PHE A 20 4.55 12.78 -0.01
N TRP A 21 5.88 12.69 0.00
CA TRP A 21 6.67 12.60 1.22
C TRP A 21 7.87 13.54 1.20
N SER A 22 8.28 14.00 2.38
CA SER A 22 9.46 14.88 2.54
C SER A 22 10.80 14.15 2.40
N ARG A 23 10.78 12.82 2.33
CA ARG A 23 11.98 11.95 2.30
C ARG A 23 12.02 11.08 1.06
N TYR A 24 13.23 10.76 0.62
CA TYR A 24 13.48 9.78 -0.43
C TYR A 24 13.70 8.40 0.19
N HIS A 25 13.15 7.37 -0.45
CA HIS A 25 13.30 5.98 -0.03
C HIS A 25 14.15 5.21 -1.05
N PRO A 26 15.41 4.85 -0.71
CA PRO A 26 16.19 3.94 -1.54
C PRO A 26 15.54 2.55 -1.62
N MET A 27 15.70 1.86 -2.75
CA MET A 27 15.08 0.56 -3.02
C MET A 27 15.49 -0.51 -2.01
N GLU A 28 16.70 -0.39 -1.47
CA GLU A 28 17.27 -1.28 -0.45
C GLU A 28 16.42 -1.33 0.82
N GLN A 29 15.68 -0.25 1.13
CA GLN A 29 14.77 -0.19 2.29
C GLN A 29 13.53 -1.06 2.10
N LEU A 30 13.18 -1.40 0.85
CA LEU A 30 12.01 -2.19 0.51
C LEU A 30 12.30 -3.70 0.48
N ILE A 31 13.57 -4.09 0.54
CA ILE A 31 13.97 -5.50 0.45
C ILE A 31 13.62 -6.24 1.75
N THR A 32 12.94 -7.37 1.58
CA THR A 32 12.73 -8.38 2.63
C THR A 32 13.66 -9.56 2.37
N LYS A 33 14.13 -10.21 3.44
CA LYS A 33 15.16 -11.27 3.33
C LYS A 33 14.61 -12.59 2.77
N ASP A 34 13.41 -12.96 3.22
CA ASP A 34 12.77 -14.23 2.89
C ASP A 34 11.23 -14.13 3.02
N PRO A 35 10.46 -15.18 2.66
CA PRO A 35 9.00 -15.16 2.78
C PRO A 35 8.46 -14.96 4.20
N LYS A 36 9.16 -15.48 5.23
CA LYS A 36 8.73 -15.31 6.63
C LYS A 36 8.93 -13.85 7.08
N ASP A 37 10.01 -13.23 6.66
CA ASP A 37 10.30 -11.80 6.87
C ASP A 37 9.28 -10.89 6.15
N SER A 38 8.87 -11.30 4.94
CA SER A 38 7.80 -10.63 4.19
C SER A 38 6.46 -10.70 4.92
N LEU A 39 6.12 -11.87 5.47
CA LEU A 39 4.90 -12.05 6.25
C LEU A 39 4.89 -11.19 7.52
N LYS A 40 6.01 -11.17 8.26
CA LYS A 40 6.17 -10.28 9.43
C LYS A 40 6.00 -8.81 9.06
N THR A 41 6.57 -8.40 7.93
CA THR A 41 6.39 -7.04 7.40
C THR A 41 4.91 -6.77 7.13
N LEU A 42 4.19 -7.71 6.51
CA LEU A 42 2.75 -7.57 6.27
C LEU A 42 1.96 -7.44 7.57
N ASP A 43 2.21 -8.30 8.57
CA ASP A 43 1.53 -8.24 9.87
C ASP A 43 1.77 -6.89 10.55
N LEU A 44 3.02 -6.39 10.54
CA LEU A 44 3.35 -5.07 11.07
C LEU A 44 2.57 -3.96 10.35
N LEU A 45 2.47 -4.01 9.03
CA LEU A 45 1.72 -3.03 8.24
C LEU A 45 0.22 -3.05 8.57
N LEU A 46 -0.37 -4.22 8.78
CA LEU A 46 -1.79 -4.38 9.07
C LEU A 46 -2.16 -3.99 10.50
N ASP A 47 -1.30 -4.29 11.48
CA ASP A 47 -1.61 -4.08 12.90
C ASP A 47 -1.16 -2.71 13.44
N HIS A 48 -0.08 -2.14 12.91
CA HIS A 48 0.61 -1.01 13.55
C HIS A 48 0.53 0.29 12.75
N CYS A 49 -0.34 0.37 11.74
CA CYS A 49 -0.57 1.59 10.98
C CYS A 49 -1.25 2.73 11.77
N ASN A 50 -1.82 2.41 12.93
CA ASN A 50 -2.78 3.28 13.59
C ASN A 50 -2.16 4.54 14.18
N ASP A 51 -1.04 4.43 14.85
CA ASP A 51 -0.44 5.59 15.52
C ASP A 51 1.03 5.32 15.75
N GLN A 52 1.89 6.20 15.21
CA GLN A 52 3.24 6.49 15.70
C GLN A 52 4.24 5.32 15.87
N ASN A 53 3.85 4.08 15.56
CA ASN A 53 4.52 2.85 15.98
C ASN A 53 5.47 2.26 14.95
N PHE A 54 5.57 2.84 13.75
CA PHE A 54 6.76 2.54 12.93
C PHE A 54 8.03 3.13 13.54
N GLY A 55 7.90 3.99 14.56
CA GLY A 55 9.03 4.69 15.16
C GLY A 55 9.83 5.46 14.11
N ASP A 56 11.10 5.71 14.40
CA ASP A 56 12.06 6.25 13.43
C ASP A 56 12.66 5.16 12.52
N ASP A 57 12.04 3.96 12.42
CA ASP A 57 12.51 2.91 11.51
C ASP A 57 12.22 3.30 10.05
N ILE A 58 13.23 3.90 9.44
CA ILE A 58 13.21 4.37 8.06
C ILE A 58 12.85 3.28 7.06
N ASN A 59 13.15 2.01 7.34
CA ASN A 59 12.85 0.91 6.41
C ASN A 59 11.37 0.57 6.46
N GLN A 60 10.78 0.56 7.65
CA GLN A 60 9.36 0.25 7.79
C GLN A 60 8.49 1.40 7.27
N ILE A 61 8.91 2.65 7.48
CA ILE A 61 8.29 3.83 6.85
C ILE A 61 8.33 3.70 5.33
N ALA A 62 9.48 3.35 4.74
CA ALA A 62 9.62 3.17 3.29
C ALA A 62 8.63 2.14 2.73
N LYS A 63 8.51 0.99 3.40
CA LYS A 63 7.59 -0.08 2.98
C LYS A 63 6.13 0.33 3.12
N LEU A 64 5.77 1.03 4.19
CA LEU A 64 4.42 1.59 4.34
C LEU A 64 4.11 2.56 3.21
N ASP A 65 4.99 3.54 2.97
CA ASP A 65 4.80 4.55 1.94
C ASP A 65 4.70 3.92 0.55
N PHE A 66 5.50 2.89 0.28
CA PHE A 66 5.42 2.10 -0.96
C PHE A 66 4.07 1.37 -1.11
N VAL A 67 3.54 0.77 -0.05
CA VAL A 67 2.22 0.12 -0.07
C VAL A 67 1.11 1.15 -0.28
N LEU A 68 1.18 2.29 0.40
CA LEU A 68 0.15 3.34 0.33
C LEU A 68 0.04 3.96 -1.06
N ILE A 69 1.15 4.23 -1.75
CA ILE A 69 1.07 4.78 -3.12
C ILE A 69 0.53 3.77 -4.13
N ASN A 70 0.88 2.49 -3.98
CA ASN A 70 0.35 1.44 -4.84
C ASN A 70 -1.15 1.23 -4.62
N ALA A 71 -1.61 1.19 -3.37
CA ALA A 71 -3.03 1.11 -3.03
C ALA A 71 -3.80 2.36 -3.50
N SER A 72 -3.22 3.54 -3.31
CA SER A 72 -3.78 4.82 -3.78
C SER A 72 -4.02 4.81 -5.30
N ALA A 73 -3.09 4.26 -6.08
CA ALA A 73 -3.27 4.16 -7.52
C ALA A 73 -4.50 3.34 -7.91
N LEU A 74 -4.75 2.22 -7.24
CA LEU A 74 -5.96 1.42 -7.46
C LEU A 74 -7.23 2.17 -7.02
N LEU A 75 -7.19 2.88 -5.90
CA LEU A 75 -8.33 3.67 -5.40
C LEU A 75 -8.70 4.83 -6.34
N VAL A 76 -7.71 5.48 -6.95
CA VAL A 76 -7.92 6.53 -7.95
C VAL A 76 -8.51 5.96 -9.24
N LEU A 77 -8.02 4.81 -9.69
CA LEU A 77 -8.56 4.14 -10.88
C LEU A 77 -9.99 3.64 -10.67
N GLY A 78 -10.30 3.11 -9.49
CA GLY A 78 -11.63 2.64 -9.10
C GLY A 78 -12.64 3.76 -8.80
N SER A 79 -12.28 5.03 -9.01
CA SER A 79 -13.10 6.22 -8.69
C SER A 79 -13.42 6.41 -7.20
N SER A 80 -12.79 5.65 -6.30
CA SER A 80 -12.93 5.80 -4.85
C SER A 80 -12.10 6.98 -4.30
N GLY A 81 -11.06 7.41 -5.03
CA GLY A 81 -10.27 8.60 -4.71
C GLY A 81 -10.21 9.59 -5.88
N LYS A 82 -10.24 10.90 -5.60
CA LYS A 82 -10.18 11.95 -6.63
C LYS A 82 -8.76 12.16 -7.18
N ASN A 83 -7.75 11.91 -6.36
CA ASN A 83 -6.34 12.04 -6.69
C ASN A 83 -5.48 11.15 -5.77
N TYR A 84 -4.19 11.03 -6.06
CA TYR A 84 -3.29 10.15 -5.33
C TYR A 84 -3.11 10.55 -3.85
N LYS A 85 -3.18 11.84 -3.50
CA LYS A 85 -3.09 12.27 -2.09
C LYS A 85 -4.30 11.79 -1.29
N GLN A 86 -5.50 11.95 -1.84
CA GLN A 86 -6.71 11.41 -1.22
C GLN A 86 -6.70 9.88 -1.20
N GLY A 87 -6.23 9.23 -2.26
CA GLY A 87 -6.10 7.77 -2.31
C GLY A 87 -5.13 7.23 -1.26
N ILE A 88 -4.03 7.93 -0.97
CA ILE A 88 -3.09 7.58 0.11
C ILE A 88 -3.80 7.63 1.46
N GLU A 89 -4.59 8.68 1.72
CA GLU A 89 -5.26 8.80 3.02
C GLU A 89 -6.38 7.77 3.18
N LEU A 90 -7.10 7.45 2.11
CA LEU A 90 -8.08 6.35 2.12
C LEU A 90 -7.42 4.98 2.34
N ALA A 91 -6.26 4.73 1.72
CA ALA A 91 -5.48 3.52 1.94
C ALA A 91 -4.99 3.45 3.40
N ARG A 92 -4.48 4.56 3.94
CA ARG A 92 -4.06 4.66 5.34
C ARG A 92 -5.23 4.39 6.28
N GLU A 93 -6.37 5.02 6.04
CA GLU A 93 -7.60 4.82 6.80
C GLU A 93 -8.10 3.36 6.74
N SER A 94 -7.90 2.66 5.61
CA SER A 94 -8.22 1.23 5.51
C SER A 94 -7.36 0.35 6.41
N LEU A 95 -6.09 0.72 6.60
CA LEU A 95 -5.23 0.05 7.57
C LEU A 95 -5.71 0.43 8.99
N ARG A 96 -5.92 1.72 9.26
CA ARG A 96 -6.27 2.25 10.59
C ARG A 96 -7.54 1.62 11.17
N SER A 97 -8.57 1.56 10.34
CA SER A 97 -9.86 0.96 10.71
C SER A 97 -9.84 -0.56 10.83
N GLY A 98 -8.72 -1.24 10.52
CA GLY A 98 -8.62 -2.70 10.49
C GLY A 98 -9.27 -3.35 9.25
N ARG A 99 -9.92 -2.58 8.38
CA ARG A 99 -10.59 -3.11 7.17
C ARG A 99 -9.64 -3.82 6.22
N ALA A 100 -8.38 -3.38 6.13
CA ALA A 100 -7.36 -4.06 5.33
C ALA A 100 -7.06 -5.48 5.85
N ARG A 101 -6.98 -5.65 7.18
CA ARG A 101 -6.79 -6.96 7.81
C ARG A 101 -8.00 -7.86 7.57
N GLU A 102 -9.20 -7.35 7.81
CA GLU A 102 -10.42 -8.10 7.53
C GLU A 102 -10.52 -8.56 6.06
N ALA A 103 -10.09 -7.72 5.12
CA ALA A 103 -10.11 -8.06 3.70
C ALA A 103 -9.19 -9.24 3.37
N ILE A 104 -7.99 -9.28 3.96
CA ILE A 104 -7.04 -10.39 3.80
C ILE A 104 -7.57 -11.68 4.43
N GLU A 105 -8.17 -11.58 5.62
CA GLU A 105 -8.76 -12.73 6.31
C GLU A 105 -9.93 -13.30 5.51
N LYS A 106 -10.85 -12.45 5.03
CA LYS A 106 -11.94 -12.87 4.14
C LYS A 106 -11.44 -13.50 2.84
N PHE A 107 -10.34 -12.99 2.27
CA PHE A 107 -9.72 -13.58 1.07
C PHE A 107 -9.15 -14.97 1.36
N LYS A 108 -8.45 -15.14 2.48
CA LYS A 108 -7.92 -16.44 2.93
C LYS A 108 -9.05 -17.46 3.12
N ASP A 109 -10.10 -17.09 3.84
CA ASP A 109 -11.20 -18.01 4.16
C ASP A 109 -11.96 -18.46 2.91
N LYS A 110 -12.20 -17.53 1.96
CA LYS A 110 -12.79 -17.87 0.65
C LYS A 110 -11.89 -18.80 -0.16
N SER A 111 -10.58 -18.56 -0.17
CA SER A 111 -9.62 -19.38 -0.91
C SER A 111 -9.57 -20.81 -0.38
N LEU A 112 -9.59 -20.97 0.95
CA LEU A 112 -9.64 -22.29 1.59
C LEU A 112 -10.95 -23.03 1.32
N THR A 113 -12.08 -22.30 1.32
CA THR A 113 -13.40 -22.87 1.01
C THR A 113 -13.47 -23.41 -0.42
N VAL A 114 -12.85 -22.73 -1.38
CA VAL A 114 -12.78 -23.22 -2.77
C VAL A 114 -11.99 -24.54 -2.84
N LEU A 115 -10.86 -24.62 -2.14
CA LEU A 115 -10.03 -25.83 -2.11
C LEU A 115 -10.71 -27.01 -1.42
N SER A 116 -11.54 -26.79 -0.40
CA SER A 116 -12.26 -27.88 0.28
C SER A 116 -13.46 -28.42 -0.50
N ASN A 117 -13.96 -27.66 -1.48
CA ASN A 117 -15.10 -28.03 -2.33
C ASN A 117 -14.67 -28.52 -3.74
N SER A 118 -13.37 -28.68 -3.97
CA SER A 118 -12.76 -29.17 -5.21
C SER A 118 -12.24 -30.60 -5.03
#